data_AF-A0A924RY69-F1
#
_entry.id   AF-A0A924RY69-F1
#
_cell.length_a   1.000
_cell.length_b   1.000
_cell.length_c   1.000
_cell.angle_alpha   90.00
_cell.angle_beta   90.00
_cell.angle_gamma   90.00
#
_symmetry.space_group_name_H-M   'P 1'
#
loop_
_entity.id
_entity.type
_entity.pdbx_description
1 polymer ?
#
loop_
_entity_poly.entity_id
_entity_poly.type
_entity_poly.pdbx_seq_one_letter_code
_entity_poly.pdbx_strand_id
1 'polypeptide(L)'
;MNDLRALLVDCRIELRRLVRDFHNTPLCERLDAATQALANAPVEAVPADPAAPGQRQVRETSNQVALAWQLVARDLKFTHPPLYEAMSKKVMARLETKTLVDQVDELRQAEANVAGLRQHQSELEAQHKAIEAERDTLLGALAAAVPQLKDGGDRLGVALARIDCMKAQATKLAPVVTVGTVTEEETRIPSEALMSLIAAGGRQFTQAQREWCVGEAMVLSGFQYTPMELIEQGDASIARIIAGAR
;
A
#
# COMPACT_ATOMS: atom_id res chain seq x y z
N MET A 1 -24.86 22.92 18.21
CA MET A 1 -23.72 23.86 18.08
C MET A 1 -23.31 24.50 19.41
N ASN A 2 -24.24 24.73 20.35
CA ASN A 2 -23.92 25.29 21.68
C ASN A 2 -22.97 24.40 22.51
N ASP A 3 -23.10 23.07 22.40
CA ASP A 3 -22.24 22.12 23.13
C ASP A 3 -20.78 22.20 22.67
N LEU A 4 -20.55 22.42 21.37
CA LEU A 4 -19.20 22.56 20.82
C LEU A 4 -18.52 23.84 21.29
N ARG A 5 -19.29 24.94 21.41
CA ARG A 5 -18.79 26.19 22.01
C ARG A 5 -18.42 26.00 23.48
N ALA A 6 -19.25 25.30 24.26
CA ALA A 6 -18.96 25.02 25.67
C ALA A 6 -17.67 24.22 25.81
N LEU A 7 -17.49 23.17 25.01
CA LEU A 7 -16.27 22.36 24.98
C LEU A 7 -15.03 23.18 24.60
N LEU A 8 -15.12 24.12 23.65
CA LEU A 8 -13.99 24.99 23.29
C LEU A 8 -13.63 25.97 24.42
N VAL A 9 -14.62 26.45 25.18
CA VAL A 9 -14.39 27.29 26.36
C VAL A 9 -13.73 26.48 27.48
N ASP A 10 -14.18 25.26 27.72
CA ASP A 10 -13.58 24.36 28.73
C ASP A 10 -12.14 23.97 28.35
N CYS A 11 -11.90 23.64 27.08
CA CYS A 11 -10.55 23.40 26.55
C CYS A 11 -9.64 24.62 26.75
N ARG A 12 -10.15 25.85 26.54
CA ARG A 12 -9.38 27.08 26.78
C ARG A 12 -9.03 27.27 28.26
N ILE A 13 -9.94 26.93 29.18
CA ILE A 13 -9.72 27.03 30.63
C ILE A 13 -8.62 26.05 31.05
N GLU A 14 -8.69 24.80 30.59
CA GLU A 14 -7.68 23.78 30.91
C GLU A 14 -6.31 24.10 30.28
N LEU A 15 -6.27 24.62 29.05
CA LEU A 15 -5.01 25.00 28.40
C LEU A 15 -4.33 26.20 29.07
N ARG A 16 -5.10 27.15 29.63
CA ARG A 16 -4.55 28.23 30.46
C ARG A 16 -3.92 27.71 31.75
N ARG A 17 -4.41 26.59 32.29
CA ARG A 17 -3.87 25.95 33.49
C ARG A 17 -2.57 25.19 33.20
N LEU A 18 -2.49 24.53 32.05
CA LEU A 18 -1.39 23.63 31.69
C LEU A 18 -0.22 24.32 30.97
N VAL A 19 -0.49 25.40 30.22
CA VAL A 19 0.52 26.09 29.41
C VAL A 19 0.81 27.47 30.00
N ARG A 20 2.09 27.70 30.36
CA ARG A 20 2.56 29.01 30.82
C ARG A 20 2.55 30.00 29.65
N ASP A 21 2.03 31.20 29.87
CA ASP A 21 1.86 32.25 28.86
C ASP A 21 1.00 31.83 27.64
N PHE A 22 0.01 30.97 27.87
CA PHE A 22 -0.93 30.48 26.86
C PHE A 22 -1.55 31.58 25.99
N HIS A 23 -1.81 32.76 26.56
CA HIS A 23 -2.40 33.91 25.86
C HIS A 23 -1.54 34.46 24.72
N ASN A 24 -0.23 34.19 24.71
CA ASN A 24 0.68 34.62 23.64
C ASN A 24 0.86 33.56 22.55
N THR A 25 0.15 32.44 22.65
CA THR A 25 0.28 31.34 21.69
C THR A 25 -0.69 31.49 20.52
N PRO A 26 -0.30 31.09 19.30
CA PRO A 26 -1.18 31.10 18.13
C PRO A 26 -2.37 30.14 18.30
N LEU A 27 -2.29 29.22 19.26
CA LEU A 27 -3.38 28.32 19.59
C LEU A 27 -4.52 29.02 20.35
N CYS A 28 -4.20 30.00 21.20
CA CYS A 28 -5.19 30.83 21.88
C CYS A 28 -5.99 31.66 20.88
N GLU A 29 -5.30 32.31 19.93
CA GLU A 29 -5.93 33.09 18.86
C GLU A 29 -6.84 32.22 17.98
N ARG A 30 -6.41 31.00 17.64
CA ARG A 30 -7.22 30.06 16.86
C ARG A 30 -8.46 29.58 17.61
N LEU A 31 -8.35 29.31 18.91
CA LEU A 31 -9.49 28.92 19.75
C LEU A 31 -10.47 30.07 19.95
N ASP A 32 -9.97 31.28 20.16
CA ASP A 32 -10.81 32.48 20.30
C ASP A 32 -11.50 32.80 18.97
N ALA A 33 -10.80 32.69 17.83
CA ALA A 33 -11.38 32.84 16.49
C ALA A 33 -12.44 31.76 16.20
N ALA A 34 -12.21 30.51 16.57
CA ALA A 34 -13.19 29.42 16.41
C ALA A 34 -14.41 29.64 17.32
N THR A 35 -14.21 30.06 18.57
CA THR A 35 -15.30 30.39 19.51
C THR A 35 -16.13 31.55 18.99
N GLN A 36 -15.49 32.58 18.43
CA GLN A 36 -16.15 33.74 17.82
C GLN A 36 -16.86 33.36 16.51
N ALA A 37 -16.29 32.48 15.69
CA ALA A 37 -16.92 31.97 14.49
C ALA A 37 -18.16 31.14 14.81
N LEU A 38 -18.13 30.32 15.86
CA LEU A 38 -19.33 29.62 16.36
C LEU A 38 -20.34 30.57 17.02
N ALA A 39 -19.90 31.69 17.59
CA ALA A 39 -20.78 32.72 18.15
C ALA A 39 -21.50 33.51 17.06
N ASN A 40 -20.78 33.80 15.98
CA ASN A 40 -21.22 34.64 14.88
C ASN A 40 -21.77 33.84 13.69
N ALA A 41 -21.68 32.50 13.75
CA ALA A 41 -22.29 31.63 12.76
C ALA A 41 -23.78 31.99 12.71
N PRO A 42 -24.28 32.48 11.56
CA PRO A 42 -25.71 32.70 11.42
C PRO A 42 -26.37 31.36 11.70
N VAL A 43 -27.28 31.35 12.67
CA VAL A 43 -28.20 30.24 12.85
C VAL A 43 -28.88 30.08 11.51
N GLU A 44 -28.43 29.11 10.72
CA GLU A 44 -29.12 28.71 9.50
C GLU A 44 -30.57 28.50 9.92
N ALA A 45 -31.43 29.36 9.39
CA ALA A 45 -32.82 29.47 9.78
C ALA A 45 -33.55 28.19 9.35
N VAL A 46 -33.48 27.16 10.19
CA VAL A 46 -34.63 26.29 10.39
C VAL A 46 -35.64 27.16 11.14
N PRO A 47 -36.86 27.38 10.61
CA PRO A 47 -37.77 28.35 11.17
C PRO A 47 -38.08 27.98 12.63
N ALA A 48 -37.71 28.88 13.54
CA ALA A 48 -38.09 28.81 14.94
C ALA A 48 -39.45 29.49 15.11
N ASP A 49 -40.47 28.69 15.38
CA ASP A 49 -41.75 29.17 15.92
C ASP A 49 -41.54 29.60 17.40
N PRO A 50 -42.22 30.66 17.88
CA PRO A 50 -42.08 31.12 19.24
C PRO A 50 -42.94 30.29 20.20
N ALA A 51 -42.28 29.76 21.23
CA ALA A 51 -42.77 29.57 22.60
C ALA A 51 -44.21 29.06 22.85
N ALA A 52 -44.33 27.75 23.12
CA ALA A 52 -45.19 27.20 24.17
C ALA A 52 -44.54 25.96 24.82
N PRO A 53 -44.62 25.76 26.16
CA PRO A 53 -44.01 24.62 26.82
C PRO A 53 -44.94 23.41 26.68
N GLY A 54 -44.71 22.59 25.66
CA GLY A 54 -45.49 21.38 25.45
C GLY A 54 -44.88 20.52 24.37
N GLN A 55 -44.19 19.45 24.79
CA GLN A 55 -43.80 18.31 23.97
C GLN A 55 -42.88 18.64 22.77
N ARG A 56 -41.57 18.69 23.02
CA ARG A 56 -40.59 18.37 21.98
C ARG A 56 -40.86 16.93 21.52
N GLN A 57 -41.60 16.76 20.44
CA GLN A 57 -41.60 15.51 19.68
C GLN A 57 -40.21 15.36 19.08
N VAL A 58 -39.33 14.62 19.76
CA VAL A 58 -38.08 14.15 19.18
C VAL A 58 -38.49 13.22 18.04
N ARG A 59 -38.42 13.68 16.80
CA ARG A 59 -38.64 12.82 15.63
C ARG A 59 -37.61 11.70 15.72
N GLU A 60 -38.05 10.47 15.93
CA GLU A 60 -37.16 9.32 16.00
C GLU A 60 -36.40 9.19 14.68
N THR A 61 -35.10 8.95 14.76
CA THR A 61 -34.31 8.73 13.55
C THR A 61 -34.70 7.39 12.93
N SER A 62 -34.55 7.24 11.61
CA SER A 62 -34.81 5.98 10.92
C SER A 62 -34.05 4.80 11.55
N ASN A 63 -32.82 5.04 12.02
CA ASN A 63 -32.00 4.04 12.72
C ASN A 63 -32.59 3.64 14.09
N GLN A 64 -33.13 4.60 14.85
CA GLN A 64 -33.78 4.32 16.14
C GLN A 64 -35.05 3.49 15.95
N VAL A 65 -35.86 3.85 14.94
CA VAL A 65 -37.06 3.09 14.57
C VAL A 65 -36.67 1.67 14.13
N ALA A 66 -35.65 1.52 13.29
CA ALA A 66 -35.17 0.22 12.84
C ALA A 66 -34.70 -0.67 14.01
N LEU A 67 -33.92 -0.12 14.95
CA LEU A 67 -33.45 -0.84 16.14
C LEU A 67 -34.60 -1.29 17.04
N ALA A 68 -35.58 -0.42 17.27
CA ALA A 68 -36.77 -0.76 18.06
C ALA A 68 -37.56 -1.90 17.40
N TRP A 69 -37.78 -1.83 16.08
CA TRP A 69 -38.43 -2.91 15.34
C TRP A 69 -37.64 -4.23 15.38
N GLN A 70 -36.30 -4.19 15.33
CA GLN A 70 -35.46 -5.38 15.45
C GLN A 70 -35.61 -6.05 16.82
N LEU A 71 -35.60 -5.27 17.91
CA LEU A 71 -35.78 -5.78 19.26
C LEU A 71 -37.15 -6.43 19.45
N VAL A 72 -38.22 -5.76 18.99
CA VAL A 72 -39.58 -6.28 19.05
C VAL A 72 -39.75 -7.52 18.17
N ALA A 73 -39.18 -7.53 16.96
CA ALA A 73 -39.22 -8.71 16.09
C ALA A 73 -38.48 -9.91 16.70
N ARG A 74 -37.36 -9.68 17.40
CA ARG A 74 -36.65 -10.72 18.13
C ARG A 74 -37.49 -11.28 19.26
N ASP A 75 -38.14 -10.43 20.05
CA ASP A 75 -39.05 -10.87 21.11
C ASP A 75 -40.25 -11.65 20.54
N LEU A 76 -40.84 -11.16 19.45
CA LEU A 76 -41.94 -11.82 18.75
C LEU A 76 -41.54 -13.22 18.23
N LYS A 77 -40.30 -13.41 17.79
CA LYS A 77 -39.77 -14.70 17.34
C LYS A 77 -39.84 -15.76 18.45
N PHE A 78 -39.63 -15.38 19.71
CA PHE A 78 -39.67 -16.29 20.85
C PHE A 78 -41.06 -16.38 21.49
N THR A 79 -41.79 -15.27 21.55
CA THR A 79 -43.09 -15.17 22.25
C THR A 79 -44.26 -15.59 21.38
N HIS A 80 -44.25 -15.27 20.07
CA HIS A 80 -45.28 -15.64 19.11
C HIS A 80 -44.71 -16.04 17.72
N PRO A 81 -44.14 -17.26 17.59
CA PRO A 81 -43.55 -17.75 16.34
C PRO A 81 -44.43 -17.64 15.07
N PRO A 82 -45.75 -17.96 15.09
CA PRO A 82 -46.56 -17.91 13.86
C PRO A 82 -46.77 -16.47 13.34
N LEU A 83 -46.83 -15.48 14.24
CA LEU A 83 -46.92 -14.06 13.86
C LEU A 83 -45.61 -13.58 13.26
N TYR A 84 -44.48 -13.98 13.85
CA TYR A 84 -43.15 -13.69 13.32
C TYR A 84 -42.97 -14.28 11.92
N GLU A 85 -43.39 -15.53 11.67
CA GLU A 85 -43.32 -16.14 10.34
C GLU A 85 -44.18 -15.41 9.30
N ALA A 86 -45.41 -15.03 9.67
CA ALA A 86 -46.29 -14.28 8.78
C ALA A 86 -45.75 -12.89 8.45
N MET A 87 -45.18 -12.20 9.45
CA MET A 87 -44.50 -10.92 9.27
C MET A 87 -43.25 -11.07 8.39
N SER A 88 -42.41 -12.07 8.67
CA SER A 88 -41.21 -12.38 7.89
C SER A 88 -41.52 -12.66 6.42
N LYS A 89 -42.56 -13.45 6.12
CA LYS A 89 -43.03 -13.68 4.74
C LYS A 89 -43.44 -12.38 4.03
N LYS A 90 -44.14 -11.48 4.72
CA LYS A 90 -44.51 -10.17 4.15
C LYS A 90 -43.30 -9.27 3.93
N VAL A 91 -42.34 -9.26 4.85
CA VAL A 91 -41.09 -8.50 4.71
C VAL A 91 -40.27 -9.02 3.53
N MET A 92 -40.08 -10.33 3.42
CA MET A 92 -39.40 -10.97 2.29
C MET A 92 -40.07 -10.65 0.95
N ALA A 93 -41.41 -10.67 0.89
CA ALA A 93 -42.16 -10.28 -0.31
C ALA A 93 -42.00 -8.80 -0.67
N ARG A 94 -41.82 -7.91 0.31
CA ARG A 94 -41.62 -6.47 0.09
C ARG A 94 -40.19 -6.12 -0.33
N LEU A 95 -39.21 -6.86 0.17
CA LEU A 95 -37.79 -6.68 -0.15
C LEU A 95 -37.37 -7.47 -1.40
N GLU A 96 -38.26 -8.29 -1.97
CA GLU A 96 -37.98 -9.20 -3.10
C GLU A 96 -36.85 -10.20 -2.81
N THR A 97 -36.61 -10.49 -1.53
CA THR A 97 -35.55 -11.39 -1.05
C THR A 97 -36.14 -12.71 -0.59
N LYS A 98 -35.50 -13.84 -0.96
CA LYS A 98 -35.96 -15.20 -0.60
C LYS A 98 -35.59 -15.62 0.83
N THR A 99 -34.55 -15.00 1.39
CA THR A 99 -34.03 -15.31 2.72
C THR A 99 -33.52 -14.03 3.36
N LEU A 100 -33.88 -13.80 4.62
CA LEU A 100 -33.25 -12.79 5.45
C LEU A 100 -32.00 -13.42 6.06
N VAL A 101 -30.84 -12.79 5.85
CA VAL A 101 -29.59 -13.23 6.47
C VAL A 101 -29.66 -12.94 7.96
N ASP A 102 -29.16 -13.85 8.80
CA ASP A 102 -29.08 -13.61 10.24
C ASP A 102 -28.02 -12.52 10.50
N GLN A 103 -28.43 -11.45 11.17
CA GLN A 103 -27.56 -10.33 11.51
C GLN A 103 -26.35 -10.76 12.34
N VAL A 104 -26.49 -11.83 13.13
CA VAL A 104 -25.37 -12.38 13.92
C VAL A 104 -24.32 -13.00 13.00
N ASP A 105 -24.75 -13.67 11.93
CA ASP A 105 -23.82 -14.28 10.97
C ASP A 105 -23.16 -13.22 10.09
N GLU A 106 -23.88 -12.16 9.70
CA GLU A 106 -23.30 -11.00 9.02
C GLU A 106 -22.25 -10.31 9.89
N LEU A 107 -22.52 -10.11 11.19
CA LEU A 107 -21.57 -9.54 12.12
C LEU A 107 -20.32 -10.42 12.26
N ARG A 108 -20.48 -11.74 12.41
CA ARG A 108 -19.34 -12.67 12.46
C ARG A 108 -18.52 -12.63 11.18
N GLN A 109 -19.17 -12.58 10.02
CA GLN A 109 -18.49 -12.48 8.73
C GLN A 109 -17.74 -11.15 8.60
N ALA A 110 -18.36 -10.05 9.02
CA ALA A 110 -17.74 -8.73 9.02
C ALA A 110 -16.53 -8.68 9.98
N GLU A 111 -16.64 -9.25 11.17
CA GLU A 111 -15.55 -9.38 12.13
C GLU A 111 -14.39 -10.20 11.56
N ALA A 112 -14.68 -11.33 10.93
CA ALA A 112 -13.67 -12.16 10.25
C ALA A 112 -12.99 -11.40 9.10
N ASN A 113 -13.74 -10.65 8.31
CA ASN A 113 -13.19 -9.82 7.23
C ASN A 113 -12.28 -8.71 7.79
N VAL A 114 -12.71 -8.02 8.86
CA VAL A 114 -11.90 -6.98 9.53
C VAL A 114 -10.63 -7.58 10.12
N ALA A 115 -10.71 -8.76 10.73
CA ALA A 115 -9.54 -9.46 11.26
C ALA A 115 -8.55 -9.81 10.13
N GLY A 116 -9.04 -10.37 9.02
CA GLY A 116 -8.21 -10.67 7.85
C GLY A 116 -7.55 -9.44 7.24
N LEU A 117 -8.30 -8.33 7.10
CA LEU A 117 -7.76 -7.06 6.60
C LEU A 117 -6.68 -6.48 7.52
N ARG A 118 -6.88 -6.56 8.84
CA ARG A 118 -5.88 -6.10 9.82
C ARG A 118 -4.61 -6.94 9.76
N GLN A 119 -4.75 -8.26 9.60
CA GLN A 119 -3.61 -9.14 9.41
C GLN A 119 -2.83 -8.75 8.14
N HIS A 120 -3.54 -8.55 7.02
CA HIS A 120 -2.91 -8.14 5.78
C HIS A 120 -2.21 -6.77 5.89
N GLN A 121 -2.82 -5.80 6.58
CA GLN A 121 -2.18 -4.52 6.88
C GLN A 121 -0.89 -4.70 7.68
N SER A 122 -0.90 -5.56 8.71
CA SER A 122 0.29 -5.83 9.51
C SER A 122 1.42 -6.50 8.71
N GLU A 123 1.07 -7.39 7.78
CA GLU A 123 2.02 -8.04 6.88
C GLU A 123 2.65 -7.03 5.91
N LEU A 124 1.84 -6.17 5.29
CA LEU A 124 2.32 -5.10 4.41
C LEU A 124 3.20 -4.10 5.16
N GLU A 125 2.83 -3.71 6.38
CA GLU A 125 3.65 -2.83 7.22
C GLU A 125 4.99 -3.49 7.59
N ALA A 126 5.00 -4.80 7.86
CA ALA A 126 6.24 -5.54 8.11
C ALA A 126 7.13 -5.57 6.86
N GLN A 127 6.54 -5.79 5.67
CA GLN A 127 7.26 -5.75 4.39
C GLN A 127 7.83 -4.35 4.10
N HIS A 128 7.05 -3.29 4.31
CA HIS A 128 7.52 -1.92 4.14
C HIS A 128 8.70 -1.62 5.08
N LYS A 129 8.62 -2.00 6.36
CA LYS A 129 9.71 -1.82 7.32
C LYS A 129 10.96 -2.60 6.92
N ALA A 130 10.83 -3.81 6.38
CA ALA A 130 11.95 -4.60 5.90
C ALA A 130 12.65 -3.89 4.71
N ILE A 131 11.88 -3.42 3.73
CA ILE A 131 12.40 -2.67 2.58
C ILE A 131 13.07 -1.36 3.02
N GLU A 132 12.49 -0.65 3.99
CA GLU A 132 13.09 0.56 4.55
C GLU A 132 14.43 0.27 5.24
N ALA A 133 14.55 -0.83 5.98
CA ALA A 133 15.80 -1.24 6.62
C ALA A 133 16.87 -1.66 5.60
N GLU A 134 16.49 -2.40 4.56
CA GLU A 134 17.38 -2.75 3.44
C GLU A 134 17.89 -1.48 2.73
N ARG A 135 16.97 -0.55 2.41
CA ARG A 135 17.31 0.74 1.81
C ARG A 135 18.29 1.52 2.69
N ASP A 136 18.02 1.63 3.98
CA ASP A 136 18.88 2.41 4.89
C ASP A 136 20.27 1.75 5.05
N THR A 137 20.34 0.42 4.98
CA THR A 137 21.61 -0.32 4.94
C THR A 137 22.41 -0.01 3.68
N LEU A 138 21.76 -0.02 2.50
CA LEU A 138 22.40 0.34 1.22
C LEU A 138 22.87 1.79 1.20
N LEU A 139 22.05 2.72 1.69
CA LEU A 139 22.42 4.14 1.81
C LEU A 139 23.62 4.34 2.74
N GLY A 140 23.67 3.59 3.86
CA GLY A 140 24.82 3.58 4.78
C GLY A 140 26.08 3.02 4.12
N ALA A 141 25.99 1.94 3.36
CA ALA A 141 27.11 1.37 2.61
C ALA A 141 27.65 2.35 1.56
N LEU A 142 26.77 3.05 0.83
CA LEU A 142 27.16 4.10 -0.11
C LEU A 142 27.84 5.29 0.60
N ALA A 143 27.33 5.70 1.76
CA ALA A 143 27.95 6.75 2.57
C ALA A 143 29.35 6.38 3.04
N ALA A 144 29.55 5.12 3.46
CA ALA A 144 30.87 4.61 3.84
C ALA A 144 31.84 4.53 2.65
N ALA A 145 31.36 4.15 1.46
CA ALA A 145 32.17 4.08 0.25
C ALA A 145 32.60 5.48 -0.26
N VAL A 146 31.75 6.50 -0.10
CA VAL A 146 32.05 7.87 -0.52
C VAL A 146 31.76 8.88 0.61
N PRO A 147 32.68 8.99 1.59
CA PRO A 147 32.50 9.86 2.76
C PRO A 147 32.70 11.35 2.43
N GLN A 148 33.21 11.67 1.23
CA GLN A 148 33.54 13.02 0.79
C GLN A 148 32.29 13.85 0.46
N LEU A 149 31.18 13.18 0.12
CA LEU A 149 29.88 13.81 -0.15
C LEU A 149 29.10 13.98 1.16
N LYS A 150 28.66 15.21 1.42
CA LYS A 150 27.86 15.55 2.61
C LYS A 150 26.44 14.96 2.49
N ASP A 151 25.91 14.45 3.60
CA ASP A 151 24.53 13.93 3.72
C ASP A 151 23.44 15.02 3.77
N GLY A 152 23.66 16.15 3.10
CA GLY A 152 22.72 17.27 3.11
C GLY A 152 21.63 17.12 2.06
N GLY A 153 20.36 17.00 2.49
CA GLY A 153 19.19 17.09 1.61
C GLY A 153 18.51 15.74 1.33
N ASP A 154 18.03 15.56 0.09
CA ASP A 154 17.37 14.34 -0.34
C ASP A 154 18.34 13.14 -0.33
N ARG A 155 18.01 12.12 0.46
CA ARG A 155 18.85 10.93 0.66
C ARG A 155 19.08 10.16 -0.65
N LEU A 156 18.07 10.11 -1.53
CA LEU A 156 18.19 9.44 -2.82
C LEU A 156 19.07 10.23 -3.79
N GLY A 157 18.89 11.55 -3.88
CA GLY A 157 19.77 12.43 -4.65
C GLY A 157 21.24 12.33 -4.22
N VAL A 158 21.51 12.29 -2.91
CA VAL A 158 22.88 12.11 -2.38
C VAL A 158 23.43 10.73 -2.74
N ALA A 159 22.62 9.67 -2.64
CA ALA A 159 23.04 8.32 -3.03
C ALA A 159 23.40 8.21 -4.52
N LEU A 160 22.60 8.81 -5.41
CA LEU A 160 22.90 8.88 -6.84
C LEU A 160 24.20 9.65 -7.10
N ALA A 161 24.41 10.79 -6.44
CA ALA A 161 25.66 11.54 -6.55
C ALA A 161 26.89 10.75 -6.06
N ARG A 162 26.73 9.90 -5.03
CA ARG A 162 27.79 8.99 -4.57
C ARG A 162 28.10 7.92 -5.60
N ILE A 163 27.09 7.33 -6.23
CA ILE A 163 27.27 6.36 -7.32
C ILE A 163 28.02 7.01 -8.49
N ASP A 164 27.66 8.23 -8.88
CA ASP A 164 28.35 8.95 -9.96
C ASP A 164 29.81 9.26 -9.60
N CYS A 165 30.09 9.59 -8.33
CA CYS A 165 31.45 9.77 -7.83
C CYS A 165 32.27 8.47 -7.93
N MET A 166 31.70 7.32 -7.52
CA MET A 166 32.35 6.01 -7.66
C MET A 166 32.63 5.67 -9.13
N LYS A 167 31.67 5.93 -10.04
CA LYS A 167 31.87 5.74 -11.49
C LYS A 167 33.02 6.60 -12.01
N ALA A 168 33.06 7.88 -11.66
CA ALA A 168 34.13 8.79 -12.07
C ALA A 168 35.50 8.39 -11.52
N GLN A 169 35.56 7.88 -10.28
CA GLN A 169 36.79 7.32 -9.69
C GLN A 169 37.24 6.06 -10.42
N ALA A 170 36.31 5.17 -10.79
CA ALA A 170 36.61 3.98 -11.58
C ALA A 170 37.15 4.33 -12.99
N THR A 171 36.63 5.38 -13.63
CA THR A 171 37.15 5.85 -14.93
C THR A 171 38.53 6.50 -14.81
N LYS A 172 38.83 7.19 -13.70
CA LYS A 172 40.15 7.79 -13.44
C LYS A 172 41.22 6.76 -13.06
N LEU A 173 40.81 5.67 -12.42
CA LEU A 173 41.69 4.55 -12.04
C LEU A 173 41.84 3.51 -13.15
N ALA A 174 41.16 3.66 -14.29
CA ALA A 174 41.40 2.80 -15.44
C ALA A 174 42.79 3.09 -16.01
N PRO A 175 43.76 2.16 -15.89
CA PRO A 175 44.90 2.21 -16.79
C PRO A 175 44.36 1.93 -18.20
N VAL A 176 44.88 2.63 -19.20
CA VAL A 176 44.75 2.19 -20.59
C VAL A 176 45.48 0.84 -20.69
N VAL A 177 44.75 -0.24 -20.48
CA VAL A 177 45.17 -1.61 -20.74
C VAL A 177 43.97 -2.36 -21.31
N THR A 178 44.02 -2.51 -22.64
CA THR A 178 43.64 -3.70 -23.41
C THR A 178 42.92 -4.83 -22.68
N VAL A 179 41.76 -5.21 -23.21
CA VAL A 179 41.17 -6.56 -23.24
C VAL A 179 41.40 -7.38 -21.96
N GLY A 180 40.45 -7.35 -21.03
CA GLY A 180 40.54 -8.09 -19.79
C GLY A 180 39.21 -8.25 -19.06
N THR A 181 38.49 -9.30 -19.42
CA THR A 181 37.67 -10.15 -18.54
C THR A 181 36.64 -9.46 -17.63
N VAL A 182 35.43 -9.29 -18.16
CA VAL A 182 34.23 -9.26 -17.32
C VAL A 182 34.03 -10.67 -16.77
N THR A 183 34.44 -10.91 -15.52
CA THR A 183 33.96 -12.03 -14.72
C THR A 183 32.51 -11.71 -14.33
N GLU A 184 31.58 -11.83 -15.29
CA GLU A 184 30.18 -12.03 -14.96
C GLU A 184 30.10 -13.36 -14.21
N GLU A 185 29.60 -13.29 -12.98
CA GLU A 185 29.28 -14.43 -12.12
C GLU A 185 28.55 -15.51 -12.92
N GLU A 186 28.82 -16.77 -12.56
CA GLU A 186 28.36 -18.03 -13.18
C GLU A 186 26.82 -18.19 -13.15
N THR A 187 26.11 -17.23 -13.70
CA THR A 187 24.67 -17.28 -13.86
C THR A 187 24.40 -18.24 -15.02
N ARG A 188 23.57 -19.26 -14.74
CA ARG A 188 23.17 -20.29 -15.71
C ARG A 188 22.55 -19.68 -16.97
N ILE A 189 21.94 -18.50 -16.87
CA ILE A 189 21.30 -17.77 -17.96
C ILE A 189 22.23 -16.62 -18.40
N PRO A 190 22.75 -16.64 -19.65
CA PRO A 190 23.57 -15.56 -20.17
C PRO A 190 22.84 -14.21 -20.27
N SER A 191 23.55 -13.12 -19.97
CA SER A 191 23.07 -11.75 -20.21
C SER A 191 23.03 -11.44 -21.72
N GLU A 192 22.25 -10.44 -22.13
CA GLU A 192 22.14 -10.05 -23.55
C GLU A 192 23.48 -9.59 -24.13
N ALA A 193 24.26 -8.84 -23.34
CA ALA A 193 25.61 -8.42 -23.72
C ALA A 193 26.56 -9.62 -23.92
N LEU A 194 26.46 -10.64 -23.07
CA LEU A 194 27.23 -11.87 -23.20
C LEU A 194 26.82 -12.66 -24.45
N MET A 195 25.52 -12.73 -24.74
CA MET A 195 25.00 -13.39 -25.95
C MET A 195 25.50 -12.73 -27.23
N SER A 196 25.50 -11.40 -27.31
CA SER A 196 26.05 -10.67 -28.46
C SER A 196 27.55 -10.92 -28.63
N LEU A 197 28.30 -10.98 -27.53
CA LEU A 197 29.74 -11.23 -27.55
C LEU A 197 30.08 -12.66 -28.04
N ILE A 198 29.30 -13.66 -27.62
CA ILE A 198 29.45 -15.06 -28.06
C ILE A 198 28.99 -15.23 -29.51
N ALA A 199 27.91 -14.57 -29.94
CA ALA A 199 27.46 -14.56 -31.34
C ALA A 199 28.52 -14.00 -32.30
N ALA A 200 29.28 -12.99 -31.84
CA ALA A 200 30.43 -12.41 -32.52
C ALA A 200 31.71 -13.28 -32.44
N GLY A 201 31.68 -14.41 -31.74
CA GLY A 201 32.82 -15.32 -31.59
C GLY A 201 33.89 -14.84 -30.61
N GLY A 202 33.61 -13.82 -29.79
CA GLY A 202 34.58 -13.27 -28.84
C GLY A 202 34.79 -14.13 -27.58
N ARG A 203 33.89 -15.07 -27.31
CA ARG A 203 33.92 -15.97 -26.13
C ARG A 203 33.09 -17.24 -26.41
N GLN A 204 33.35 -18.31 -25.66
CA GLN A 204 32.56 -19.54 -25.63
C GLN A 204 31.67 -19.61 -24.38
N PHE A 205 30.58 -20.36 -24.43
CA PHE A 205 29.73 -20.59 -23.26
C PHE A 205 30.48 -21.39 -22.19
N THR A 206 30.16 -21.15 -20.92
CA THR A 206 30.47 -22.14 -19.87
C THR A 206 29.58 -23.38 -20.02
N GLN A 207 29.94 -24.50 -19.39
CA GLN A 207 29.15 -25.74 -19.50
C GLN A 207 27.68 -25.53 -19.08
N ALA A 208 27.44 -24.87 -17.94
CA ALA A 208 26.10 -24.61 -17.44
C ALA A 208 25.27 -23.70 -18.37
N GLN A 209 25.92 -22.70 -19.00
CA GLN A 209 25.29 -21.82 -19.97
C GLN A 209 24.99 -22.54 -21.28
N ARG A 210 25.91 -23.40 -21.73
CA ARG A 210 25.71 -24.20 -22.94
C ARG A 210 24.52 -25.13 -22.81
N GLU A 211 24.40 -25.85 -21.69
CA GLU A 211 23.26 -26.74 -21.44
C GLU A 211 21.91 -26.00 -21.47
N TRP A 212 21.86 -24.80 -20.90
CA TRP A 212 20.67 -23.96 -20.95
C TRP A 212 20.40 -23.42 -22.37
N CYS A 213 21.41 -22.86 -23.04
CA CYS A 213 21.30 -22.30 -24.38
C CYS A 213 20.96 -23.35 -25.44
N VAL A 214 21.43 -24.59 -25.31
CA VAL A 214 21.04 -25.70 -26.21
C VAL A 214 19.55 -25.98 -26.06
N GLY A 215 19.03 -26.08 -24.84
CA GLY A 215 17.60 -26.28 -24.60
C GLY A 215 16.76 -25.15 -25.17
N GLU A 216 17.17 -23.89 -24.94
CA GLU A 216 16.47 -22.72 -25.46
C GLU A 216 16.51 -22.65 -26.99
N ALA A 217 17.67 -22.88 -27.60
CA ALA A 217 17.81 -22.89 -29.06
C ALA A 217 17.01 -24.02 -29.73
N MET A 218 16.87 -25.18 -29.09
CA MET A 218 15.98 -26.25 -29.58
C MET A 218 14.52 -25.80 -29.61
N VAL A 219 14.04 -25.14 -28.55
CA VAL A 219 12.67 -24.63 -28.49
C VAL A 219 12.45 -23.55 -29.55
N LEU A 220 13.38 -22.61 -29.67
CA LEU A 220 13.27 -21.48 -30.62
C LEU A 220 13.41 -21.90 -32.08
N SER A 221 14.16 -22.97 -32.36
CA SER A 221 14.24 -23.57 -33.71
C SER A 221 13.10 -24.55 -34.00
N GLY A 222 12.15 -24.75 -33.07
CA GLY A 222 11.05 -25.69 -33.25
C GLY A 222 11.52 -27.15 -33.36
N PHE A 223 12.57 -27.52 -32.65
CA PHE A 223 13.20 -28.86 -32.66
C PHE A 223 13.73 -29.30 -34.02
N GLN A 224 14.09 -28.35 -34.89
CA GLN A 224 14.74 -28.64 -36.17
C GLN A 224 16.16 -29.21 -36.00
N TYR A 225 16.80 -28.92 -34.87
CA TYR A 225 18.14 -29.41 -34.53
C TYR A 225 18.12 -30.25 -33.26
N THR A 226 18.91 -31.31 -33.25
CA THR A 226 19.20 -32.11 -32.06
C THR A 226 20.26 -31.42 -31.18
N PRO A 227 20.36 -31.75 -29.88
CA PRO A 227 21.38 -31.18 -29.00
C PRO A 227 22.81 -31.35 -29.54
N MET A 228 23.10 -32.50 -30.14
CA MET A 228 24.43 -32.81 -30.68
C MET A 228 24.74 -31.94 -31.91
N GLU A 229 23.78 -31.77 -32.83
CA GLU A 229 23.95 -30.90 -34.00
C GLU A 229 24.17 -29.44 -33.61
N LEU A 230 23.50 -28.95 -32.56
CA LEU A 230 23.72 -27.58 -32.05
C LEU A 230 25.13 -27.43 -31.44
N ILE A 231 25.60 -28.43 -30.69
CA ILE A 231 26.95 -28.43 -30.12
C ILE A 231 28.01 -28.47 -31.23
N GLU A 232 27.77 -29.24 -32.30
CA GLU A 232 28.66 -29.31 -33.46
C GLU A 232 28.71 -28.00 -34.27
N GLN A 233 27.58 -27.29 -34.40
CA GLN A 233 27.51 -25.96 -35.02
C GLN A 233 28.22 -24.88 -34.19
N GLY A 234 28.44 -25.13 -32.90
CA GLY A 234 29.25 -24.32 -31.99
C GLY A 234 28.50 -23.17 -31.33
N ASP A 235 29.07 -22.69 -30.23
CA ASP A 235 28.43 -21.72 -29.31
C ASP A 235 27.95 -20.42 -30.00
N ALA A 236 28.70 -19.93 -31.01
CA ALA A 236 28.32 -18.72 -31.74
C ALA A 236 27.05 -18.90 -32.59
N SER A 237 26.80 -20.11 -33.10
CA SER A 237 25.59 -20.42 -33.87
C SER A 237 24.35 -20.43 -32.96
N ILE A 238 24.47 -21.09 -31.80
CA ILE A 238 23.44 -21.17 -30.76
C ILE A 238 23.07 -19.76 -30.28
N ALA A 239 24.08 -18.91 -30.04
CA ALA A 239 23.85 -17.53 -29.63
C ALA A 239 23.09 -16.71 -30.68
N ARG A 240 23.37 -16.92 -31.99
CA ARG A 240 22.64 -16.25 -33.09
C ARG A 240 21.19 -16.71 -33.20
N ILE A 241 20.92 -18.01 -33.03
CA ILE A 241 19.55 -18.54 -33.04
C ILE A 241 18.72 -17.88 -31.94
N ILE A 242 19.26 -17.80 -30.72
CA ILE A 242 18.56 -17.19 -29.59
C ILE A 242 18.41 -15.68 -29.76
N ALA A 243 19.44 -14.98 -30.24
CA ALA A 243 19.39 -13.54 -30.47
C ALA A 243 18.44 -13.15 -31.60
N GLY A 244 18.27 -13.98 -32.63
CA GLY A 244 17.37 -13.71 -33.75
C GLY A 244 15.88 -13.94 -33.45
N ALA A 245 15.56 -14.60 -32.33
CA ALA A 245 14.19 -14.88 -31.92
C ALA A 245 13.65 -13.93 -30.82
N ARG A 246 14.51 -13.02 -30.33
CA ARG A 246 14.16 -11.95 -29.39
C ARG A 246 13.98 -10.63 -30.14
#